data_AF-A0A0B4ZP95-F1
#
_entry.id   AF-A0A0B4ZP95-F1
#
_cell.length_a   1.000
_cell.length_b   1.000
_cell.length_c   1.000
_cell.angle_alpha   90.00
_cell.angle_beta   90.00
_cell.angle_gamma   90.00
#
_symmetry.space_group_name_H-M   'P 1'
#
loop_
_entity.id
_entity.type
_entity.pdbx_description
1 polymer ?
#
loop_
_entity_poly.entity_id
_entity_poly.type
_entity_poly.pdbx_seq_one_letter_code
_entity_poly.pdbx_strand_id
1 'polypeptide(L)'
;MRIKIGLALGGGGARGSYQIGILQGLHKHGLLKKIHHVSGTSIGAINTLMIVSGLSIERMHELWEMITNQEIYGQGFDRYKLDRLGLFS
;
A
#
# COMPACT_ATOMS: atom_id res chain seq x y z
N MET A 1 29.44 8.79 6.16
CA MET A 1 28.04 9.11 5.77
C MET A 1 27.10 8.08 6.39
N ARG A 2 25.92 8.48 6.89
CA ARG A 2 24.87 7.52 7.28
C ARG A 2 24.12 7.06 6.02
N ILE A 3 23.85 5.76 5.89
CA ILE A 3 23.06 5.21 4.78
C ILE A 3 21.61 5.69 4.94
N LYS A 4 21.06 6.31 3.90
CA LYS A 4 19.63 6.66 3.81
C LYS A 4 18.95 5.64 2.91
N ILE A 5 17.83 5.10 3.38
CA ILE A 5 17.04 4.10 2.65
C ILE A 5 15.72 4.74 2.23
N GLY A 6 15.37 4.61 0.96
CA GLY A 6 14.06 4.99 0.42
C GLY A 6 13.19 3.76 0.15
N LEU A 7 11.88 3.90 0.35
CA LEU A 7 10.87 2.91 -0.03
C LEU A 7 10.01 3.48 -1.16
N ALA A 8 9.99 2.83 -2.32
CA ALA A 8 9.15 3.21 -3.44
C ALA A 8 8.01 2.20 -3.61
N LEU A 9 6.77 2.68 -3.49
CA LEU A 9 5.54 1.89 -3.61
C LEU A 9 4.95 2.09 -5.02
N GLY A 10 5.04 1.04 -5.83
CA GLY A 10 4.53 1.06 -7.20
C GLY A 10 3.01 1.17 -7.29
N GLY A 11 2.52 1.55 -8.48
CA GLY A 11 1.11 1.44 -8.86
C GLY A 11 0.69 -0.02 -9.11
N GLY A 12 -0.58 -0.22 -9.48
CA GLY A 12 -1.11 -1.57 -9.76
C GLY A 12 -2.56 -1.80 -9.38
N GLY A 13 -3.32 -0.73 -9.09
CA GLY A 13 -4.73 -0.85 -8.72
C GLY A 13 -4.94 -1.66 -7.44
N ALA A 14 -6.02 -2.43 -7.36
CA ALA A 14 -6.38 -3.23 -6.19
C ALA A 14 -5.28 -4.20 -5.72
N ARG A 15 -4.39 -4.65 -6.62
CA ARG A 15 -3.24 -5.48 -6.24
C ARG A 15 -2.28 -4.75 -5.30
N GLY A 16 -2.32 -3.41 -5.23
CA GLY A 16 -1.56 -2.64 -4.26
C GLY A 16 -1.76 -3.07 -2.80
N SER A 17 -2.84 -3.81 -2.50
CA SER A 17 -3.11 -4.44 -1.22
C SER A 17 -1.95 -5.31 -0.69
N TYR A 18 -1.22 -6.03 -1.58
CA TYR A 18 -0.11 -6.89 -1.15
C TYR A 18 1.01 -6.09 -0.46
N GLN A 19 1.12 -4.80 -0.77
CA GLN A 19 2.15 -3.94 -0.20
C GLN A 19 1.98 -3.81 1.32
N ILE A 20 0.76 -3.95 1.87
CA ILE A 20 0.54 -3.98 3.32
C ILE A 20 1.22 -5.19 3.97
N GLY A 21 1.19 -6.36 3.32
CA GLY A 21 1.93 -7.53 3.77
C GLY A 21 3.45 -7.31 3.79
N ILE A 22 3.99 -6.58 2.80
CA ILE A 22 5.41 -6.17 2.79
C ILE A 22 5.70 -5.24 3.96
N LEU A 23 4.85 -4.23 4.20
CA LEU A 23 5.00 -3.29 5.31
C LEU A 23 4.93 -3.99 6.66
N GLN A 24 4.03 -4.96 6.82
CA GLN A 24 3.95 -5.81 8.00
C GLN A 24 5.24 -6.60 8.22
N GLY A 25 5.79 -7.21 7.16
CA GLY A 25 7.07 -7.92 7.21
C GLY A 25 8.22 -6.99 7.63
N LEU A 26 8.30 -5.79 7.05
CA LEU A 26 9.29 -4.78 7.41
C LEU A 26 9.13 -4.27 8.83
N HIS A 27 7.90 -4.08 9.30
CA HIS A 27 7.58 -3.66 10.66
C HIS A 27 8.04 -4.71 11.68
N LYS A 28 7.65 -5.99 11.45
CA LYS A 28 8.01 -7.13 12.31
C LYS A 28 9.52 -7.29 12.51
N HIS A 29 10.32 -6.99 11.48
CA HIS A 29 11.78 -7.10 11.54
C HIS A 29 12.48 -5.79 11.95
N GLY A 30 11.72 -4.75 12.34
CA GLY A 30 12.28 -3.46 12.73
C GLY A 30 13.03 -2.76 11.58
N LEU A 31 12.67 -3.05 10.33
CA LEU A 31 13.24 -2.45 9.13
C LEU A 31 12.45 -1.22 8.69
N LEU A 32 11.14 -1.17 8.96
CA LEU A 32 10.30 -0.03 8.59
C LEU A 32 10.83 1.29 9.18
N LYS A 33 11.29 1.28 10.44
CA LYS A 33 11.92 2.43 11.13
C LYS A 33 13.27 2.88 10.53
N LYS A 34 13.86 2.10 9.63
CA LYS A 34 15.11 2.44 8.93
C LYS A 34 14.85 3.16 7.61
N ILE A 35 13.60 3.25 7.18
CA ILE A 35 13.20 3.97 5.96
C ILE A 35 13.15 5.46 6.28
N HIS A 36 13.84 6.25 5.47
CA HIS A 36 13.98 7.71 5.64
C HIS A 36 13.08 8.49 4.68
N HIS A 37 12.77 7.90 3.53
CA HIS A 37 11.98 8.51 2.48
C HIS A 37 10.99 7.48 1.94
N VAL A 38 9.77 7.90 1.66
CA VAL A 38 8.75 7.05 1.04
C VAL A 38 8.21 7.79 -0.18
N SER A 39 8.05 7.09 -1.29
CA SER A 39 7.38 7.59 -2.49
C SER A 39 6.35 6.58 -2.96
N GLY A 40 5.29 7.06 -3.61
CA GLY A 40 4.22 6.21 -4.09
C GLY A 40 3.59 6.72 -5.36
N THR A 41 3.19 5.81 -6.24
CA THR A 41 2.50 6.12 -7.49
C THR A 41 1.12 5.46 -7.52
N SER A 42 0.07 6.20 -7.90
CA SER A 42 -1.31 5.69 -7.96
C SER A 42 -1.72 5.06 -6.61
N ILE A 43 -2.14 3.79 -6.56
CA ILE A 43 -2.47 3.09 -5.31
C ILE A 43 -1.30 3.06 -4.29
N GLY A 44 -0.06 3.03 -4.78
CA GLY A 44 1.13 3.13 -3.93
C GLY A 44 1.24 4.48 -3.22
N ALA A 45 0.64 5.54 -3.77
CA ALA A 45 0.55 6.85 -3.10
C ALA A 45 -0.39 6.81 -1.90
N ILE A 46 -1.49 6.05 -1.97
CA ILE A 46 -2.41 5.83 -0.85
C ILE A 46 -1.69 5.05 0.26
N ASN A 47 -0.99 3.97 -0.09
CA ASN A 47 -0.17 3.22 0.88
C ASN A 47 0.93 4.08 1.49
N THR A 48 1.57 4.94 0.68
CA THR A 48 2.56 5.91 1.18
C THR A 48 1.94 6.84 2.20
N LEU A 49 0.75 7.40 1.91
CA LEU A 49 0.03 8.28 2.81
C LEU A 49 -0.25 7.60 4.16
N MET A 50 -0.74 6.35 4.14
CA MET A 50 -1.00 5.59 5.36
C MET A 50 0.24 5.43 6.23
N ILE A 51 1.40 5.11 5.64
CA ILE A 51 2.67 4.98 6.36
C ILE A 51 3.11 6.32 6.96
N VAL A 52 3.12 7.38 6.17
CA VAL A 52 3.63 8.70 6.63
C VAL A 52 2.69 9.34 7.64
N SER A 53 1.39 9.03 7.59
CA SER A 53 0.40 9.39 8.62
C SER A 53 0.55 8.61 9.92
N GLY A 54 1.46 7.61 9.97
CA GLY A 54 1.74 6.85 11.19
C GLY A 54 0.63 5.87 11.56
N LEU A 55 -0.19 5.41 10.60
CA LEU A 55 -1.19 4.38 10.87
C LEU A 55 -0.52 3.08 11.32
N SER A 56 -1.17 2.34 12.21
CA SER A 56 -0.73 0.99 12.57
C SER A 56 -0.93 0.04 11.38
N ILE A 57 -0.17 -1.05 11.35
CA ILE A 57 -0.30 -2.07 10.30
C ILE A 57 -1.72 -2.67 10.30
N GLU A 58 -2.29 -2.86 11.47
CA GLU A 58 -3.66 -3.35 11.67
C GLU A 58 -4.67 -2.39 11.03
N ARG A 59 -4.50 -1.08 11.25
CA ARG A 59 -5.40 -0.08 10.64
C ARG A 59 -5.26 -0.02 9.13
N MET A 60 -4.07 -0.24 8.59
CA MET A 60 -3.86 -0.33 7.14
C MET A 60 -4.57 -1.55 6.54
N HIS A 61 -4.55 -2.69 7.24
CA HIS A 61 -5.30 -3.89 6.83
C HIS A 61 -6.81 -3.62 6.83
N GLU A 62 -7.35 -3.07 7.92
CA GLU A 62 -8.79 -2.72 8.01
C GLU A 62 -9.21 -1.78 6.86
N LEU A 63 -8.40 -0.76 6.55
CA LEU A 63 -8.68 0.15 5.45
C LEU A 63 -8.74 -0.60 4.11
N TRP A 64 -7.80 -1.51 3.88
CA TRP A 64 -7.79 -2.33 2.67
C TRP A 64 -8.91 -3.35 2.58
N GLU A 65 -9.45 -3.80 3.70
CA GLU A 65 -10.66 -4.65 3.75
C GLU A 65 -11.93 -3.86 3.42
N MET A 66 -11.94 -2.55 3.67
CA MET A 66 -13.07 -1.67 3.36
C MET A 66 -13.04 -1.12 1.93
N ILE A 67 -11.86 -0.92 1.35
CA ILE A 67 -11.71 -0.35 0.01
C ILE A 67 -12.28 -1.29 -1.06
N THR A 68 -13.09 -0.74 -1.93
CA THR A 68 -13.69 -1.42 -3.07
C THR A 68 -12.99 -1.08 -4.39
N ASN A 69 -13.14 -1.95 -5.39
CA ASN A 69 -12.64 -1.66 -6.74
C ASN A 69 -13.22 -0.35 -7.31
N GLN A 70 -14.47 0.00 -6.96
CA GLN A 70 -15.09 1.23 -7.44
C GLN A 70 -14.39 2.48 -6.89
N GLU A 71 -13.93 2.44 -5.64
CA GLU A 71 -13.16 3.53 -5.04
C GLU A 71 -11.75 3.64 -5.63
N ILE A 72 -11.17 2.52 -6.08
CA ILE A 72 -9.84 2.50 -6.72
C ILE A 72 -9.90 2.97 -8.19
N TYR A 73 -10.90 2.54 -8.95
CA TYR A 73 -10.94 2.72 -10.41
C TYR A 73 -11.96 3.76 -10.91
N GLY A 74 -12.93 4.18 -10.08
CA GLY A 74 -14.01 5.09 -10.48
C GLY A 74 -15.00 4.48 -11.47
N GLN A 75 -16.11 5.16 -11.78
CA GLN A 75 -17.07 4.65 -12.76
C GLN A 75 -16.49 4.74 -14.18
N GLY A 76 -16.26 3.60 -14.86
CA GLY A 76 -15.96 3.59 -16.29
C GLY A 76 -14.77 2.76 -16.80
N PHE A 77 -14.19 1.84 -16.03
CA PHE A 77 -13.10 1.00 -16.53
C PHE A 77 -13.47 -0.49 -16.60
N ASP A 78 -13.54 -1.08 -17.80
CA ASP A 78 -13.65 -2.53 -18.02
C ASP A 78 -12.52 -3.38 -17.37
N ARG A 79 -11.52 -2.72 -16.74
CA ARG A 79 -10.46 -3.35 -15.92
C ARG A 79 -10.96 -4.07 -14.67
N TYR A 80 -12.19 -3.81 -14.21
CA TYR A 80 -12.81 -4.50 -13.06
C TYR A 80 -12.69 -6.03 -13.11
N LYS A 81 -12.69 -6.61 -14.33
CA LYS A 81 -12.69 -8.06 -14.52
C LYS A 81 -11.31 -8.72 -14.36
N LEU A 82 -10.22 -7.96 -14.35
CA LEU A 82 -8.85 -8.50 -14.34
C LEU A 82 -8.17 -8.40 -12.97
N ASP A 83 -8.53 -7.41 -12.16
CA ASP A 83 -7.97 -7.23 -10.82
C ASP A 83 -9.00 -7.64 -9.77
N ARG A 84 -8.68 -8.74 -9.08
CA ARG A 84 -9.51 -9.27 -7.99
C ARG A 84 -9.43 -8.33 -6.77
N LEU A 85 -10.43 -8.43 -5.90
CA LEU A 85 -10.90 -7.41 -4.95
C LEU A 85 -10.04 -7.12 -3.69
N GLY A 86 -8.74 -7.45 -3.62
CA GLY A 86 -7.93 -7.00 -2.47
C GLY A 86 -6.78 -7.88 -2.04
N LEU A 87 -6.57 -7.97 -0.72
CA LEU A 87 -5.36 -8.53 -0.09
C LEU A 87 -5.17 -10.04 -0.30
N PHE A 88 -6.25 -10.74 -0.66
CA PHE A 88 -6.30 -12.20 -0.79
C PHE A 88 -6.82 -12.69 -2.14
N SER A 89 -6.79 -11.81 -3.13
CA SER A 89 -7.53 -11.99 -4.37
C SER A 89 -6.62 -12.42 -5.53
#